data_AF-A0A7T8GZK5-F1
#
_entry.id   AF-A0A7T8GZK5-F1
#
_cell.length_a   1.000
_cell.length_b   1.000
_cell.length_c   1.000
_cell.angle_alpha   90.00
_cell.angle_beta   90.00
_cell.angle_gamma   90.00
#
_symmetry.space_group_name_H-M   'P 1'
#
loop_
_entity.id
_entity.type
_entity.pdbx_description
1 polymer ?
#
loop_
_entity_poly.entity_id
_entity_poly.type
_entity_poly.pdbx_seq_one_letter_code
_entity_poly.pdbx_strand_id
1 'polypeptide(L)'
;MLYGFLREGSYELGFPLVTLFVTFGESHSRLLIDWSTGNDRELVLRFINILLSVSGLEAVYPVQETLSEMPFSFWYLLQDDIIGCEPPQFQQCVSLYGPIYNNLVNLLLKKSMYRLDEDKWTEDQREKFRCYRTDIADTIMYCYNILRDELLKNLLKHLEESIQMNITDPKSNWPYLEATLYAWSSIGCSMAEEDECPLLSHFLAKLPVVPYHNVRVISTALDCIGGFAEWLAQRPQLLHHVLPIVTGALENKELSLCASMALKDISRDCIEVLGPYANNIIESCTRALNSNTLAFGECIRLMYPIGKMLTLLPPETILRGWSPYSHRTC
;
A
#
# COMPACT_ATOMS: atom_id res chain seq x y z
N MET A 1 0.53 16.96 -31.35
CA MET A 1 -0.09 18.11 -30.65
C MET A 1 -0.07 17.90 -29.15
N LEU A 2 -0.77 16.91 -28.59
CA LEU A 2 -0.79 16.63 -27.14
C LEU A 2 0.62 16.49 -26.53
N TYR A 3 1.49 15.64 -27.09
CA TYR A 3 2.88 15.52 -26.63
C TYR A 3 3.67 16.84 -26.64
N GLY A 4 3.31 17.80 -27.50
CA GLY A 4 3.90 19.14 -27.51
C GLY A 4 3.51 19.91 -26.25
N PHE A 5 2.21 19.98 -25.96
CA PHE A 5 1.70 20.64 -24.75
C PHE A 5 2.24 20.03 -23.46
N LEU A 6 2.31 18.70 -23.39
CA LEU A 6 2.85 18.00 -22.22
C LEU A 6 4.35 18.31 -22.01
N ARG A 7 5.14 18.42 -23.10
CA ARG A 7 6.57 18.75 -23.02
C ARG A 7 6.82 20.22 -22.68
N GLU A 8 5.97 21.11 -23.16
CA GLU A 8 6.07 22.56 -22.90
C GLU A 8 5.50 22.96 -21.54
N GLY A 9 4.96 22.01 -20.77
CA GLY A 9 4.32 22.27 -19.48
C GLY A 9 2.99 23.03 -19.59
N SER A 10 2.40 23.10 -20.79
CA SER A 10 1.13 23.78 -21.06
C SER A 10 -0.05 22.83 -20.81
N TYR A 11 -0.16 22.32 -19.57
CA TYR A 11 -1.11 21.26 -19.22
C TYR A 11 -2.58 21.69 -19.39
N GLU A 12 -2.91 22.95 -19.14
CA GLU A 12 -4.25 23.50 -19.37
C GLU A 12 -4.69 23.39 -20.84
N LEU A 13 -3.76 23.58 -21.78
CA LEU A 13 -4.04 23.41 -23.22
C LEU A 13 -4.15 21.94 -23.62
N GLY A 14 -3.50 21.05 -22.87
CA GLY A 14 -3.65 19.61 -23.02
C GLY A 14 -4.98 19.08 -22.52
N PHE A 15 -5.61 19.74 -21.54
CA PHE A 15 -6.81 19.26 -20.85
C PHE A 15 -7.94 18.81 -21.78
N PRO A 16 -8.40 19.61 -22.78
CA PRO A 16 -9.51 19.19 -23.64
C PRO A 16 -9.17 17.96 -24.50
N LEU A 17 -7.91 17.82 -24.91
CA LEU A 17 -7.45 16.66 -25.66
C LEU A 17 -7.41 15.42 -24.77
N VAL A 18 -6.90 15.55 -23.54
CA VAL A 18 -6.91 14.44 -22.58
C VAL A 18 -8.34 14.02 -22.24
N THR A 19 -9.25 14.96 -22.00
CA THR A 19 -10.68 14.66 -21.80
C THR A 19 -11.23 13.86 -22.97
N LEU A 20 -10.97 14.30 -24.21
CA LEU A 20 -11.45 13.59 -25.40
C LEU A 20 -10.94 12.14 -25.45
N PHE A 21 -9.63 11.93 -25.22
CA PHE A 21 -9.06 10.59 -25.24
C PHE A 21 -9.61 9.72 -24.10
N VAL A 22 -9.68 10.25 -22.87
CA VAL A 22 -10.20 9.53 -21.70
C VAL A 22 -11.67 9.16 -21.92
N THR A 23 -12.53 10.12 -22.27
CA THR A 23 -13.96 9.86 -22.51
C THR A 23 -14.19 8.85 -23.62
N PHE A 24 -13.40 8.88 -24.71
CA PHE A 24 -13.48 7.87 -25.75
C PHE A 24 -13.08 6.48 -25.23
N GLY A 25 -11.99 6.40 -24.47
CA GLY A 25 -11.50 5.14 -23.90
C GLY A 25 -12.48 4.52 -22.91
N GLU A 26 -13.05 5.33 -22.02
CA GLU A 26 -14.03 4.90 -21.01
C GLU A 26 -15.35 4.46 -21.63
N SER A 27 -15.80 5.13 -22.70
CA SER A 27 -17.08 4.82 -23.35
C SER A 27 -17.00 3.57 -24.25
N HIS A 28 -15.80 3.19 -24.67
CA HIS A 28 -15.59 2.20 -25.73
C HIS A 28 -14.46 1.19 -25.43
N SER A 29 -14.18 0.91 -24.17
CA SER A 29 -13.12 -0.03 -23.72
C SER A 29 -13.24 -1.43 -24.36
N ARG A 30 -14.44 -2.01 -24.46
CA ARG A 30 -14.66 -3.28 -25.18
C ARG A 30 -14.29 -3.22 -26.66
N LEU A 31 -14.62 -2.12 -27.32
CA LEU A 31 -14.30 -1.94 -28.74
C LEU A 31 -12.79 -1.84 -28.95
N LEU A 32 -12.07 -1.20 -28.02
CA LEU A 32 -10.61 -1.18 -28.02
C LEU A 32 -10.04 -2.60 -27.90
N ILE A 33 -10.61 -3.43 -27.03
CA ILE A 33 -10.20 -4.84 -26.89
C ILE A 33 -10.40 -5.60 -28.20
N ASP A 34 -11.58 -5.53 -28.81
CA ASP A 34 -11.89 -6.20 -30.07
C ASP A 34 -10.95 -5.78 -31.20
N TRP A 35 -10.72 -4.47 -31.34
CA TRP A 35 -9.78 -3.93 -32.33
C TRP A 35 -8.33 -4.33 -32.09
N SER A 36 -7.91 -4.38 -30.81
CA SER A 36 -6.56 -4.75 -30.43
C SER A 36 -6.24 -6.23 -30.65
N THR A 37 -7.27 -7.07 -30.51
CA THR A 37 -7.19 -8.52 -30.69
C THR A 37 -7.37 -8.91 -32.16
N GLY A 38 -8.06 -8.07 -32.94
CA GLY A 38 -8.18 -8.14 -34.40
C GLY A 38 -7.08 -7.40 -35.17
N ASN A 39 -7.49 -6.58 -36.16
CA ASN A 39 -6.60 -6.01 -37.19
C ASN A 39 -6.03 -4.63 -36.87
N ASP A 40 -6.63 -3.86 -35.95
CA ASP A 40 -6.30 -2.45 -35.70
C ASP A 40 -5.40 -2.25 -34.46
N ARG A 41 -4.63 -3.29 -34.13
CA ARG A 41 -3.80 -3.36 -32.93
C ARG A 41 -2.88 -2.15 -32.75
N GLU A 42 -2.17 -1.75 -33.79
CA GLU A 42 -1.18 -0.67 -33.68
C GLU A 42 -1.83 0.68 -33.30
N LEU A 43 -3.00 0.98 -33.86
CA LEU A 43 -3.73 2.21 -33.57
C LEU A 43 -4.24 2.22 -32.12
N VAL A 44 -4.82 1.10 -31.66
CA VAL A 44 -5.29 0.97 -30.27
C VAL A 44 -4.14 1.09 -29.28
N LEU A 45 -3.02 0.40 -29.54
CA LEU A 45 -1.84 0.50 -28.69
C LEU A 45 -1.30 1.92 -28.64
N ARG A 46 -1.29 2.65 -29.77
CA ARG A 46 -0.87 4.05 -29.79
C ARG A 46 -1.79 4.94 -28.96
N PHE A 47 -3.10 4.72 -29.04
CA PHE A 47 -4.09 5.41 -28.21
C PHE A 47 -3.86 5.14 -26.72
N ILE A 48 -3.69 3.88 -26.32
CA ILE A 48 -3.46 3.52 -24.91
C ILE A 48 -2.14 4.08 -24.39
N ASN A 49 -1.09 4.10 -25.22
CA ASN A 49 0.19 4.72 -24.85
C ASN A 49 0.09 6.24 -24.65
N ILE A 50 -0.87 6.92 -25.28
CA ILE A 50 -1.14 8.34 -24.98
C ILE A 50 -1.68 8.48 -23.56
N LEU A 51 -2.66 7.66 -23.18
CA LEU A 51 -3.22 7.67 -21.82
C LEU A 51 -2.16 7.27 -20.77
N LEU A 52 -1.32 6.29 -21.08
CA LEU A 52 -0.18 5.91 -20.25
C LEU A 52 0.79 7.08 -20.04
N SER A 53 1.08 7.85 -21.09
CA SER A 53 1.94 9.03 -21.01
C SER A 53 1.33 10.13 -20.14
N VAL A 54 0.00 10.24 -20.11
CA VAL A 54 -0.73 11.19 -19.24
C VAL A 54 -0.67 10.73 -17.78
N SER A 55 -0.91 9.45 -17.49
CA SER A 55 -0.77 8.89 -16.14
C SER A 55 0.66 9.03 -15.60
N GLY A 56 1.65 8.93 -16.47
CA GLY A 56 3.08 9.04 -16.14
C GLY A 56 3.69 10.43 -16.24
N LEU A 57 2.90 11.51 -16.24
CA LEU A 57 3.44 12.87 -16.38
C LEU A 57 4.46 13.19 -15.28
N GLU A 58 5.63 13.68 -15.69
CA GLU A 58 6.73 14.01 -14.77
C GLU A 58 6.45 15.22 -13.88
N ALA A 59 5.47 16.05 -14.24
CA ALA A 59 5.00 17.14 -13.41
C ALA A 59 4.32 16.66 -12.13
N VAL A 60 4.33 17.52 -11.12
CA VAL A 60 3.87 17.22 -9.77
C VAL A 60 2.38 17.47 -9.65
N TYR A 61 1.61 16.43 -9.37
CA TYR A 61 0.21 16.56 -8.93
C TYR A 61 0.15 17.02 -7.46
N PRO A 62 -0.80 17.88 -7.05
CA PRO A 62 -1.73 18.69 -7.86
C PRO A 62 -1.14 20.09 -8.21
N VAL A 63 0.14 20.31 -7.93
CA VAL A 63 0.76 21.65 -7.92
C VAL A 63 1.05 22.17 -9.33
N GLN A 64 1.53 21.31 -10.22
CA GLN A 64 1.94 21.64 -11.57
C GLN A 64 0.95 21.12 -12.62
N GLU A 65 0.27 20.01 -12.35
CA GLU A 65 -0.66 19.38 -13.28
C GLU A 65 -1.76 18.61 -12.53
N THR A 66 -2.91 18.46 -13.18
CA THR A 66 -4.06 17.66 -12.72
C THR A 66 -4.54 16.68 -13.80
N LEU A 67 -3.72 16.45 -14.83
CA LEU A 67 -4.10 15.59 -15.95
C LEU A 67 -3.92 14.11 -15.62
N SER A 68 -2.94 13.79 -14.78
CA SER A 68 -2.58 12.40 -14.46
C SER A 68 -3.65 11.66 -13.64
N GLU A 69 -4.61 12.37 -13.03
CA GLU A 69 -5.76 11.77 -12.34
C GLU A 69 -6.87 11.33 -13.31
N MET A 70 -6.94 11.96 -14.50
CA MET A 70 -8.05 11.75 -15.43
C MET A 70 -8.18 10.29 -15.92
N PRO A 71 -7.09 9.55 -16.21
CA PRO A 71 -7.22 8.20 -16.75
C PRO A 71 -7.52 7.08 -15.73
N PHE A 72 -7.69 7.36 -14.43
CA PHE A 72 -7.90 6.29 -13.44
C PHE A 72 -9.13 5.42 -13.73
N SER A 73 -10.27 6.04 -14.02
CA SER A 73 -11.50 5.35 -14.41
C SER A 73 -11.33 4.53 -15.70
N PHE A 74 -10.59 5.07 -16.68
CA PHE A 74 -10.24 4.31 -17.88
C PHE A 74 -9.46 3.03 -17.56
N TRP A 75 -8.44 3.09 -16.69
CA TRP A 75 -7.62 1.92 -16.35
C TRP A 75 -8.42 0.82 -15.65
N TYR A 76 -9.35 1.23 -14.78
CA TYR A 76 -10.32 0.34 -14.16
C TYR A 76 -11.23 -0.32 -15.20
N LEU A 77 -11.90 0.46 -16.04
CA LEU A 77 -12.85 -0.05 -17.04
C LEU A 77 -12.18 -0.98 -18.05
N LEU A 78 -10.99 -0.62 -18.54
CA LEU A 78 -10.23 -1.48 -19.46
C LEU A 78 -9.88 -2.81 -18.78
N GLN A 79 -9.50 -2.78 -17.50
CA GLN A 79 -9.20 -4.00 -16.76
C GLN A 79 -10.45 -4.87 -16.57
N ASP A 80 -11.57 -4.26 -16.20
CA ASP A 80 -12.82 -4.98 -15.97
C ASP A 80 -13.30 -5.68 -17.24
N ASP A 81 -13.25 -4.98 -18.38
CA ASP A 81 -13.61 -5.56 -19.66
C ASP A 81 -12.62 -6.64 -20.14
N ILE A 82 -11.31 -6.50 -19.86
CA ILE A 82 -10.33 -7.57 -20.15
C ILE A 82 -10.71 -8.83 -19.39
N ILE A 83 -11.04 -8.73 -18.09
CA ILE A 83 -11.42 -9.90 -17.27
C ILE A 83 -12.74 -10.49 -17.74
N GLY A 84 -13.65 -9.66 -18.26
CA GLY A 84 -14.90 -10.11 -18.86
C GLY A 84 -14.76 -10.82 -20.21
N CYS A 85 -13.56 -10.89 -20.80
CA CYS A 85 -13.34 -11.58 -22.06
C CYS A 85 -13.43 -13.11 -21.95
N GLU A 86 -13.82 -13.76 -23.04
CA GLU A 86 -13.72 -15.21 -23.19
C GLU A 86 -12.25 -15.69 -23.10
N PRO A 87 -11.95 -16.90 -22.59
CA PRO A 87 -10.58 -17.34 -22.29
C PRO A 87 -9.54 -17.13 -23.40
N PRO A 88 -9.84 -17.38 -24.70
CA PRO A 88 -8.87 -17.13 -25.78
C PRO A 88 -8.53 -15.64 -25.96
N GLN A 89 -9.53 -14.76 -25.89
CA GLN A 89 -9.34 -13.32 -26.04
C GLN A 89 -8.67 -12.75 -24.79
N PHE A 90 -9.05 -13.23 -23.60
CA PHE A 90 -8.39 -12.88 -22.34
C PHE A 90 -6.88 -13.15 -22.38
N GLN A 91 -6.46 -14.35 -22.82
CA GLN A 91 -5.03 -14.68 -22.90
C GLN A 91 -4.26 -13.77 -23.86
N GLN A 92 -4.89 -13.41 -24.99
CA GLN A 92 -4.31 -12.45 -25.94
C GLN A 92 -4.21 -11.05 -25.34
N CYS A 93 -5.24 -10.60 -24.61
CA CYS A 93 -5.24 -9.33 -23.90
C CYS A 93 -4.15 -9.28 -22.82
N VAL A 94 -3.99 -10.34 -22.01
CA VAL A 94 -2.92 -10.41 -20.99
C VAL A 94 -1.54 -10.29 -21.65
N SER A 95 -1.30 -10.98 -22.76
CA SER A 95 -0.03 -10.87 -23.48
C SER A 95 0.22 -9.48 -24.07
N LEU A 96 -0.83 -8.78 -24.47
CA LEU A 96 -0.74 -7.48 -25.12
C LEU A 96 -0.64 -6.32 -24.11
N TYR A 97 -1.51 -6.34 -23.12
CA TYR A 97 -1.68 -5.29 -22.13
C TYR A 97 -0.83 -5.49 -20.88
N GLY A 98 -0.38 -6.71 -20.57
CA GLY A 98 0.48 -6.99 -19.42
C GLY A 98 1.70 -6.05 -19.34
N PRO A 99 2.50 -5.88 -20.41
CA PRO A 99 3.61 -4.92 -20.39
C PRO A 99 3.19 -3.46 -20.17
N ILE A 100 2.00 -3.07 -20.62
CA ILE A 100 1.44 -1.71 -20.46
C ILE A 100 1.03 -1.49 -19.02
N TYR A 101 0.28 -2.41 -18.42
CA TYR A 101 -0.10 -2.36 -17.01
C TYR A 101 1.12 -2.43 -16.09
N ASN A 102 2.15 -3.21 -16.44
CA ASN A 102 3.38 -3.24 -15.67
C ASN A 102 4.13 -1.89 -15.73
N ASN A 103 4.16 -1.23 -16.90
CA ASN A 103 4.71 0.11 -17.02
C ASN A 103 3.86 1.15 -16.27
N LEU A 104 2.53 1.02 -16.29
CA LEU A 104 1.63 1.87 -15.52
C LEU A 104 1.97 1.80 -14.04
N VAL A 105 2.14 0.61 -13.46
CA VAL A 105 2.53 0.43 -12.06
C VAL A 105 3.82 1.18 -11.73
N ASN A 106 4.85 1.08 -12.58
CA ASN A 106 6.12 1.79 -12.37
C ASN A 106 5.94 3.32 -12.34
N LEU A 107 5.09 3.83 -13.24
CA LEU A 107 4.77 5.26 -13.31
C LEU A 107 3.95 5.70 -12.09
N LEU A 108 2.95 4.93 -11.68
CA LEU A 108 2.10 5.21 -10.53
C LEU A 108 2.88 5.15 -9.20
N LEU A 109 3.84 4.22 -9.07
CA LEU A 109 4.78 4.20 -7.94
C LEU A 109 5.55 5.53 -7.86
N LYS A 110 6.08 6.03 -8.98
CA LYS A 110 6.75 7.33 -9.03
C LYS A 110 5.82 8.49 -8.68
N LYS A 111 4.57 8.45 -9.15
CA LYS A 111 3.56 9.51 -8.91
C LYS A 111 3.04 9.53 -7.46
N SER A 112 3.05 8.40 -6.77
CA SER A 112 2.62 8.27 -5.37
C SER A 112 3.71 8.61 -4.35
N MET A 113 4.96 8.82 -4.79
CA MET A 113 6.06 9.20 -3.90
C MET A 113 5.81 10.57 -3.29
N TYR A 114 5.97 10.66 -1.96
CA TYR A 114 6.00 11.94 -1.28
C TYR A 114 7.12 12.85 -1.80
N ARG A 115 6.82 14.15 -1.78
CA ARG A 115 7.79 15.19 -2.12
C ARG A 115 8.56 15.62 -0.87
N LEU A 116 9.87 15.78 -1.01
CA LEU A 116 10.72 16.27 0.09
C LEU A 116 10.41 17.73 0.47
N ASP A 117 9.75 18.46 -0.43
CA ASP A 117 9.33 19.86 -0.24
C ASP A 117 7.83 20.04 0.00
N GLU A 118 7.13 18.96 0.40
CA GLU A 118 5.68 18.98 0.73
C GLU A 118 5.34 19.97 1.87
N ASP A 119 6.28 20.31 2.74
CA ASP A 119 6.08 21.31 3.79
C ASP A 119 5.68 22.69 3.22
N LYS A 120 6.00 22.96 1.95
CA LYS A 120 5.63 24.18 1.24
C LYS A 120 4.21 24.16 0.68
N TRP A 121 3.55 23.00 0.70
CA TRP A 121 2.23 22.83 0.12
C TRP A 121 1.16 23.41 1.03
N THR A 122 0.04 23.80 0.43
CA THR A 122 -1.17 24.15 1.18
C THR A 122 -1.84 22.89 1.73
N GLU A 123 -2.73 23.07 2.71
CA GLU A 123 -3.53 21.96 3.25
C GLU A 123 -4.39 21.28 2.17
N ASP A 124 -5.03 22.08 1.29
CA ASP A 124 -5.80 21.58 0.14
C ASP A 124 -4.94 20.76 -0.84
N GLN A 125 -3.69 21.19 -1.10
CA GLN A 125 -2.77 20.44 -1.96
C GLN A 125 -2.36 19.09 -1.35
N ARG A 126 -2.09 19.06 -0.05
CA ARG A 126 -1.79 17.81 0.68
C ARG A 126 -2.99 16.86 0.68
N GLU A 127 -4.20 17.39 0.90
CA GLU A 127 -5.41 16.57 0.91
C GLU A 127 -5.73 16.01 -0.48
N LYS A 128 -5.62 16.82 -1.53
CA LYS A 128 -5.73 16.34 -2.93
C LYS A 128 -4.72 15.25 -3.23
N PHE A 129 -3.47 15.43 -2.82
CA PHE A 129 -2.44 14.41 -3.01
C PHE A 129 -2.74 13.14 -2.21
N ARG A 130 -3.29 13.24 -0.99
CA ARG A 130 -3.74 12.09 -0.20
C ARG A 130 -4.82 11.30 -0.96
N CYS A 131 -5.84 11.97 -1.49
CA CYS A 131 -6.87 11.32 -2.32
C CYS A 131 -6.27 10.68 -3.58
N TYR A 132 -5.40 11.41 -4.28
CA TYR A 132 -4.71 10.91 -5.47
C TYR A 132 -3.87 9.66 -5.19
N ARG A 133 -3.21 9.58 -4.03
CA ARG A 133 -2.49 8.36 -3.61
C ARG A 133 -3.46 7.18 -3.39
N THR A 134 -4.64 7.42 -2.82
CA THR A 134 -5.68 6.39 -2.71
C THR A 134 -6.13 5.90 -4.09
N ASP A 135 -6.40 6.81 -5.03
CA ASP A 135 -6.80 6.43 -6.40
C ASP A 135 -5.68 5.65 -7.13
N ILE A 136 -4.42 6.01 -6.87
CA ILE A 136 -3.26 5.22 -7.33
C ILE A 136 -3.25 3.82 -6.72
N ALA A 137 -3.45 3.71 -5.41
CA ALA A 137 -3.46 2.43 -4.70
C ALA A 137 -4.55 1.51 -5.25
N ASP A 138 -5.76 2.03 -5.48
CA ASP A 138 -6.87 1.32 -6.12
C ASP A 138 -6.51 0.92 -7.56
N THR A 139 -5.86 1.80 -8.32
CA THR A 139 -5.43 1.49 -9.68
C THR A 139 -4.38 0.37 -9.71
N ILE A 140 -3.42 0.37 -8.78
CA ILE A 140 -2.43 -0.72 -8.63
C ILE A 140 -3.13 -2.04 -8.26
N MET A 141 -4.15 -1.98 -7.40
CA MET A 141 -4.99 -3.13 -7.08
C MET A 141 -5.69 -3.68 -8.33
N TYR A 142 -6.23 -2.81 -9.21
CA TYR A 142 -6.79 -3.25 -10.50
C TYR A 142 -5.73 -3.90 -11.40
N CYS A 143 -4.51 -3.36 -11.43
CA CYS A 143 -3.39 -3.97 -12.17
C CYS A 143 -3.10 -5.41 -11.71
N TYR A 144 -3.27 -5.72 -10.42
CA TYR A 144 -3.08 -7.07 -9.88
C TYR A 144 -3.99 -8.09 -10.55
N ASN A 145 -5.23 -7.72 -10.84
CA ASN A 145 -6.20 -8.64 -11.42
C ASN A 145 -5.78 -9.17 -12.79
N ILE A 146 -4.96 -8.40 -13.54
CA ILE A 146 -4.38 -8.79 -14.83
C ILE A 146 -3.01 -9.45 -14.66
N LEU A 147 -2.11 -8.81 -13.91
CA LEU A 147 -0.69 -9.17 -13.87
C LEU A 147 -0.37 -10.31 -12.90
N ARG A 148 -1.16 -10.46 -11.83
CA ARG A 148 -0.97 -11.46 -10.77
C ARG A 148 0.48 -11.48 -10.27
N ASP A 149 1.14 -12.63 -10.31
CA ASP A 149 2.54 -12.82 -9.88
C ASP A 149 3.53 -11.84 -10.50
N GLU A 150 3.32 -11.40 -11.74
CA GLU A 150 4.24 -10.45 -12.38
C GLU A 150 4.21 -9.08 -11.70
N LEU A 151 3.05 -8.64 -11.19
CA LEU A 151 2.98 -7.43 -10.36
C LEU A 151 3.77 -7.60 -9.07
N LEU A 152 3.57 -8.73 -8.37
CA LEU A 152 4.23 -9.00 -7.09
C LEU A 152 5.75 -9.10 -7.26
N LYS A 153 6.24 -9.74 -8.33
CA LYS A 153 7.66 -9.77 -8.68
C LYS A 153 8.20 -8.36 -8.93
N ASN A 154 7.45 -7.54 -9.66
CA ASN A 154 7.85 -6.16 -9.94
C ASN A 154 7.91 -5.32 -8.64
N LEU A 155 6.91 -5.42 -7.77
CA LEU A 155 6.89 -4.72 -6.48
C LEU A 155 7.96 -5.23 -5.51
N LEU A 156 8.31 -6.51 -5.53
CA LEU A 156 9.44 -7.05 -4.77
C LEU A 156 10.76 -6.44 -5.25
N LYS A 157 10.94 -6.34 -6.56
CA LYS A 157 12.12 -5.69 -7.14
C LYS A 157 12.22 -4.22 -6.71
N HIS A 158 11.13 -3.46 -6.81
CA HIS A 158 11.07 -2.08 -6.32
C HIS A 158 11.36 -1.99 -4.81
N LEU A 159 10.93 -2.97 -4.02
CA LEU A 159 11.20 -2.98 -2.58
C LEU A 159 12.68 -3.20 -2.31
N GLU A 160 13.30 -4.17 -2.96
CA GLU A 160 14.74 -4.45 -2.78
C GLU A 160 15.60 -3.26 -3.23
N GLU A 161 15.26 -2.64 -4.36
CA GLU A 161 15.94 -1.43 -4.83
C GLU A 161 15.76 -0.24 -3.87
N SER A 162 14.54 0.00 -3.40
CA SER A 162 14.24 1.13 -2.50
C SER A 162 14.91 0.96 -1.13
N ILE A 163 14.99 -0.26 -0.59
CA ILE A 163 15.76 -0.57 0.62
C ILE A 163 17.24 -0.23 0.41
N GLN A 164 17.85 -0.68 -0.68
CA GLN A 164 19.27 -0.44 -0.96
C GLN A 164 19.59 1.05 -1.13
N MET A 165 18.72 1.79 -1.82
CA MET A 165 18.85 3.23 -1.99
C MET A 165 18.68 3.97 -0.65
N ASN A 166 17.74 3.53 0.18
CA ASN A 166 17.51 4.14 1.49
C ASN A 166 18.66 3.90 2.46
N ILE A 167 19.29 2.72 2.44
CA ILE A 167 20.52 2.47 3.22
C ILE A 167 21.64 3.45 2.82
N THR A 168 21.72 3.82 1.55
CA THR A 168 22.79 4.69 1.02
C THR A 168 22.51 6.17 1.31
N ASP A 169 21.27 6.63 1.09
CA ASP A 169 20.83 7.99 1.43
C ASP A 169 19.39 7.96 1.96
N PRO A 170 19.23 7.83 3.30
CA PRO A 170 17.91 7.71 3.93
C PRO A 170 17.06 8.96 3.76
N LYS A 171 17.67 10.16 3.66
CA LYS A 171 16.95 11.43 3.66
C LYS A 171 16.25 11.68 2.34
N SER A 172 16.86 11.28 1.23
CA SER A 172 16.30 11.52 -0.11
C SER A 172 15.44 10.36 -0.60
N ASN A 173 15.71 9.12 -0.18
CA ASN A 173 15.11 7.92 -0.77
C ASN A 173 13.98 7.28 0.05
N TRP A 174 13.64 7.82 1.23
CA TRP A 174 12.49 7.31 1.99
C TRP A 174 11.15 7.40 1.25
N PRO A 175 10.88 8.38 0.36
CA PRO A 175 9.60 8.40 -0.36
C PRO A 175 9.41 7.22 -1.32
N TYR A 176 10.49 6.74 -1.93
CA TYR A 176 10.42 5.56 -2.81
C TYR A 176 10.15 4.29 -2.01
N LEU A 177 10.83 4.13 -0.87
CA LEU A 177 10.60 3.01 0.05
C LEU A 177 9.17 3.02 0.58
N GLU A 178 8.68 4.18 1.03
CA GLU A 178 7.33 4.34 1.52
C GLU A 178 6.28 4.05 0.44
N ALA A 179 6.44 4.60 -0.78
CA ALA A 179 5.51 4.36 -1.88
C ALA A 179 5.43 2.89 -2.28
N THR A 180 6.55 2.17 -2.20
CA THR A 180 6.59 0.73 -2.48
C THR A 180 5.84 -0.06 -1.41
N LEU A 181 6.06 0.25 -0.12
CA LEU A 181 5.29 -0.37 0.98
C LEU A 181 3.79 -0.05 0.88
N TYR A 182 3.46 1.17 0.46
CA TYR A 182 2.08 1.58 0.27
C TYR A 182 1.39 0.79 -0.86
N ALA A 183 2.08 0.58 -1.98
CA ALA A 183 1.58 -0.28 -3.06
C ALA A 183 1.41 -1.74 -2.63
N TRP A 184 2.30 -2.26 -1.78
CA TRP A 184 2.10 -3.59 -1.17
C TRP A 184 0.84 -3.64 -0.29
N SER A 185 0.61 -2.58 0.51
CA SER A 185 -0.56 -2.51 1.38
C SER A 185 -1.88 -2.48 0.59
N SER A 186 -1.91 -1.88 -0.60
CA SER A 186 -3.13 -1.79 -1.40
C SER A 186 -3.55 -3.12 -2.04
N ILE A 187 -2.59 -4.02 -2.29
CA ILE A 187 -2.88 -5.34 -2.86
C ILE A 187 -3.31 -6.33 -1.79
N GLY A 188 -2.95 -6.10 -0.52
CA GLY A 188 -3.20 -7.05 0.56
C GLY A 188 -4.67 -7.47 0.70
N CYS A 189 -5.61 -6.55 0.50
CA CYS A 189 -7.04 -6.84 0.54
C CYS A 189 -7.50 -7.79 -0.58
N SER A 190 -6.89 -7.74 -1.76
CA SER A 190 -7.26 -8.60 -2.90
C SER A 190 -6.69 -10.01 -2.80
N MET A 191 -5.73 -10.24 -1.92
CA MET A 191 -5.05 -11.53 -1.75
C MET A 191 -5.68 -12.43 -0.67
N ALA A 192 -6.72 -11.96 0.02
CA ALA A 192 -7.36 -12.68 1.12
C ALA A 192 -7.93 -14.06 0.71
N GLU A 193 -8.20 -14.27 -0.58
CA GLU A 193 -8.75 -15.52 -1.12
C GLU A 193 -7.69 -16.51 -1.63
N GLU A 194 -6.39 -16.14 -1.64
CA GLU A 194 -5.31 -16.99 -2.14
C GLU A 194 -4.64 -17.79 -1.01
N ASP A 195 -4.80 -19.12 -1.04
CA ASP A 195 -4.26 -20.02 0.00
C ASP A 195 -2.72 -20.02 0.08
N GLU A 196 -2.03 -19.86 -1.06
CA GLU A 196 -0.55 -19.88 -1.12
C GLU A 196 0.02 -18.84 -2.08
N CYS A 197 0.70 -17.81 -1.52
CA CYS A 197 1.50 -16.86 -2.29
C CYS A 197 2.95 -16.79 -1.76
N PRO A 198 3.92 -17.48 -2.42
CA PRO A 198 5.33 -17.42 -2.03
C PRO A 198 5.93 -16.01 -2.08
N LEU A 199 5.47 -15.18 -3.02
CA LEU A 199 5.98 -13.81 -3.20
C LEU A 199 5.60 -12.92 -2.01
N LEU A 200 4.40 -13.09 -1.45
CA LEU A 200 3.99 -12.40 -0.22
C LEU A 200 4.81 -12.87 0.99
N SER A 201 5.16 -14.16 1.05
CA SER A 201 6.09 -14.69 2.07
C SER A 201 7.45 -14.00 2.01
N HIS A 202 7.98 -13.83 0.79
CA HIS A 202 9.25 -13.14 0.57
C HIS A 202 9.15 -11.67 0.95
N PHE A 203 8.05 -10.98 0.61
CA PHE A 203 7.79 -9.60 1.02
C PHE A 203 7.83 -9.44 2.54
N LEU A 204 7.03 -10.22 3.27
CA LEU A 204 6.94 -10.12 4.73
C LEU A 204 8.27 -10.46 5.42
N ALA A 205 9.04 -11.41 4.87
CA ALA A 205 10.38 -11.72 5.36
C ALA A 205 11.39 -10.58 5.16
N LYS A 206 11.12 -9.60 4.28
CA LYS A 206 11.97 -8.41 4.08
C LYS A 206 11.64 -7.27 5.05
N LEU A 207 10.46 -7.24 5.67
CA LEU A 207 10.09 -6.15 6.58
C LEU A 207 11.12 -5.88 7.69
N PRO A 208 11.72 -6.88 8.35
CA PRO A 208 12.73 -6.64 9.39
C PRO A 208 13.99 -5.92 8.93
N VAL A 209 14.33 -6.02 7.63
CA VAL A 209 15.53 -5.38 7.08
C VAL A 209 15.25 -3.99 6.49
N VAL A 210 13.99 -3.55 6.54
CA VAL A 210 13.60 -2.21 6.08
C VAL A 210 14.20 -1.14 7.00
N PRO A 211 14.85 -0.09 6.45
CA PRO A 211 15.39 1.00 7.25
C PRO A 211 14.27 1.94 7.74
N TYR A 212 13.83 1.71 8.97
CA TYR A 212 12.78 2.47 9.67
C TYR A 212 13.28 3.80 10.25
N HIS A 213 13.74 4.71 9.38
CA HIS A 213 14.25 6.03 9.79
C HIS A 213 13.22 7.16 9.72
N ASN A 214 12.17 6.99 8.91
CA ASN A 214 11.13 8.00 8.69
C ASN A 214 9.80 7.52 9.27
N VAL A 215 9.10 8.40 9.99
CA VAL A 215 7.81 8.11 10.64
C VAL A 215 6.77 7.62 9.63
N ARG A 216 6.73 8.17 8.42
CA ARG A 216 5.78 7.73 7.38
C ARG A 216 6.07 6.33 6.87
N VAL A 217 7.35 5.99 6.68
CA VAL A 217 7.76 4.61 6.32
C VAL A 217 7.28 3.64 7.39
N ILE A 218 7.46 3.98 8.67
CA ILE A 218 7.02 3.14 9.78
C ILE A 218 5.49 3.04 9.81
N SER A 219 4.78 4.17 9.69
CA SER A 219 3.32 4.21 9.63
C SER A 219 2.77 3.30 8.53
N THR A 220 3.25 3.46 7.30
CA THR A 220 2.83 2.66 6.15
C THR A 220 3.18 1.17 6.34
N ALA A 221 4.33 0.85 6.94
CA ALA A 221 4.67 -0.53 7.26
C ALA A 221 3.75 -1.14 8.33
N LEU A 222 3.34 -0.38 9.35
CA LEU A 222 2.41 -0.84 10.37
C LEU A 222 1.03 -1.10 9.77
N ASP A 223 0.53 -0.19 8.93
CA ASP A 223 -0.74 -0.36 8.22
C ASP A 223 -0.69 -1.59 7.32
N CYS A 224 0.42 -1.77 6.60
CA CYS A 224 0.69 -2.95 5.78
C CYS A 224 0.68 -4.25 6.60
N ILE A 225 1.40 -4.29 7.73
CA ILE A 225 1.43 -5.46 8.64
C ILE A 225 0.03 -5.78 9.17
N GLY A 226 -0.75 -4.76 9.56
CA GLY A 226 -2.13 -4.92 10.01
C GLY A 226 -3.02 -5.48 8.92
N GLY A 227 -2.88 -5.00 7.68
CA GLY A 227 -3.61 -5.51 6.52
C GLY A 227 -3.31 -6.97 6.18
N PHE A 228 -2.12 -7.46 6.52
CA PHE A 228 -1.71 -8.86 6.31
C PHE A 228 -1.91 -9.77 7.54
N ALA A 229 -2.67 -9.34 8.56
CA ALA A 229 -2.87 -10.11 9.79
C ALA A 229 -3.46 -11.52 9.58
N GLU A 230 -4.47 -11.65 8.71
CA GLU A 230 -5.08 -12.96 8.37
C GLU A 230 -4.05 -13.91 7.74
N TRP A 231 -3.19 -13.39 6.87
CA TRP A 231 -2.17 -14.16 6.19
C TRP A 231 -1.02 -14.56 7.12
N LEU A 232 -0.67 -13.69 8.08
CA LEU A 232 0.30 -13.98 9.14
C LEU A 232 -0.18 -15.12 10.07
N ALA A 233 -1.49 -15.26 10.28
CA ALA A 233 -2.05 -16.33 11.10
C ALA A 233 -1.72 -17.72 10.52
N GLN A 234 -1.67 -17.84 9.19
CA GLN A 234 -1.31 -19.07 8.49
C GLN A 234 0.19 -19.37 8.50
N ARG A 235 1.05 -18.38 8.78
CA ARG A 235 2.52 -18.53 8.78
C ARG A 235 3.14 -17.93 10.04
N PRO A 236 2.99 -18.61 11.19
CA PRO A 236 3.45 -18.11 12.49
C PRO A 236 4.95 -17.85 12.55
N GLN A 237 5.74 -18.52 11.70
CA GLN A 237 7.17 -18.24 11.60
C GLN A 237 7.49 -16.82 11.16
N LEU A 238 6.55 -16.03 10.62
CA LEU A 238 6.81 -14.64 10.26
C LEU A 238 6.44 -13.66 11.39
N LEU A 239 5.71 -14.10 12.43
CA LEU A 239 5.29 -13.21 13.52
C LEU A 239 6.45 -12.64 14.33
N HIS A 240 7.51 -13.43 14.54
CA HIS A 240 8.70 -12.96 15.27
C HIS A 240 9.43 -11.80 14.57
N HIS A 241 9.24 -11.66 13.26
CA HIS A 241 9.80 -10.60 12.45
C HIS A 241 8.99 -9.30 12.53
N VAL A 242 7.66 -9.40 12.55
CA VAL A 242 6.76 -8.22 12.51
C VAL A 242 6.39 -7.67 13.88
N LEU A 243 6.25 -8.53 14.90
CA LEU A 243 5.81 -8.10 16.23
C LEU A 243 6.73 -7.05 16.87
N PRO A 244 8.07 -7.14 16.80
CA PRO A 244 8.95 -6.11 17.35
C PRO A 244 8.76 -4.73 16.70
N ILE A 245 8.42 -4.69 15.42
CA ILE A 245 8.15 -3.45 14.68
C ILE A 245 6.87 -2.80 15.23
N VAL A 246 5.82 -3.60 15.41
CA VAL A 246 4.52 -3.14 15.94
C VAL A 246 4.63 -2.69 17.39
N THR A 247 5.21 -3.52 18.26
CA THR A 247 5.29 -3.21 19.70
C THR A 247 6.27 -2.08 19.98
N GLY A 248 7.35 -1.96 19.22
CA GLY A 248 8.32 -0.86 19.35
C GLY A 248 7.75 0.50 18.97
N ALA A 249 6.75 0.54 18.09
CA ALA A 249 6.10 1.79 17.66
C ALA A 249 5.04 2.32 18.64
N LEU A 250 4.58 1.51 19.59
CA LEU A 250 3.50 1.89 20.53
C LEU A 250 3.84 3.08 21.43
N GLU A 251 5.11 3.26 21.78
CA GLU A 251 5.54 4.36 22.67
C GLU A 251 5.67 5.70 21.92
N ASN A 252 5.74 5.67 20.59
CA ASN A 252 5.85 6.87 19.77
C ASN A 252 4.46 7.46 19.50
N LYS A 253 4.22 8.68 19.96
CA LYS A 253 2.95 9.41 19.81
C LYS A 253 2.48 9.59 18.36
N GLU A 254 3.40 9.70 17.40
CA GLU A 254 3.04 9.85 15.99
C GLU A 254 2.65 8.52 15.33
N LEU A 255 3.06 7.40 15.93
CA LEU A 255 2.87 6.05 15.39
C LEU A 255 1.89 5.21 16.19
N SER A 256 1.54 5.62 17.41
CA SER A 256 0.71 4.88 18.35
C SER A 256 -0.64 4.48 17.76
N LEU A 257 -1.20 5.32 16.88
CA LEU A 257 -2.48 5.05 16.23
C LEU A 257 -2.37 3.84 15.31
N CYS A 258 -1.45 3.89 14.33
CA CYS A 258 -1.20 2.80 13.39
C CYS A 258 -0.71 1.53 14.12
N ALA A 259 0.18 1.69 15.10
CA ALA A 259 0.72 0.57 15.87
C ALA A 259 -0.36 -0.15 16.67
N SER A 260 -1.25 0.59 17.34
CA SER A 260 -2.36 0.00 18.11
C SER A 260 -3.45 -0.61 17.21
N MET A 261 -3.64 -0.09 15.99
CA MET A 261 -4.51 -0.70 14.98
C MET A 261 -3.94 -2.02 14.49
N ALA A 262 -2.69 -2.02 14.01
CA ALA A 262 -2.01 -3.23 13.55
C ALA A 262 -1.96 -4.31 14.65
N LEU A 263 -1.67 -3.93 15.90
CA LEU A 263 -1.66 -4.88 17.01
C LEU A 263 -3.05 -5.46 17.30
N LYS A 264 -4.11 -4.66 17.16
CA LYS A 264 -5.49 -5.14 17.32
C LYS A 264 -5.81 -6.19 16.25
N ASP A 265 -5.47 -5.94 14.99
CA ASP A 265 -5.75 -6.87 13.89
C ASP A 265 -4.93 -8.16 14.04
N ILE A 266 -3.63 -8.07 14.34
CA ILE A 266 -2.81 -9.26 14.68
C ILE A 266 -3.39 -10.04 15.86
N SER A 267 -3.82 -9.36 16.93
CA SER A 267 -4.39 -10.02 18.11
C SER A 267 -5.76 -10.67 17.84
N ARG A 268 -6.48 -10.19 16.82
CA ARG A 268 -7.76 -10.76 16.38
C ARG A 268 -7.51 -12.04 15.58
N ASP A 269 -6.62 -11.98 14.59
CA ASP A 269 -6.50 -13.02 13.56
C ASP A 269 -5.44 -14.07 13.91
N CYS A 270 -4.38 -13.72 14.64
CA CYS A 270 -3.27 -14.62 14.99
C CYS A 270 -3.37 -15.23 16.40
N ILE A 271 -4.54 -15.18 17.05
CA ILE A 271 -4.67 -15.50 18.49
C ILE A 271 -4.12 -16.87 18.88
N GLU A 272 -4.32 -17.89 18.05
CA GLU A 272 -3.93 -19.28 18.33
C GLU A 272 -2.41 -19.47 18.41
N VAL A 273 -1.65 -18.58 17.78
CA VAL A 273 -0.20 -18.70 17.61
C VAL A 273 0.59 -17.63 18.39
N LEU A 274 -0.11 -16.69 19.03
CA LEU A 274 0.48 -15.60 19.81
C LEU A 274 0.94 -16.00 21.23
N GLY A 275 0.65 -17.23 21.68
CA GLY A 275 0.98 -17.70 23.04
C GLY A 275 2.43 -17.42 23.48
N PRO A 276 3.46 -17.73 22.66
CA PRO A 276 4.87 -17.46 22.99
C PRO A 276 5.21 -15.97 23.15
N TYR A 277 4.43 -15.07 22.54
CA TYR A 277 4.67 -13.62 22.53
C TYR A 277 3.80 -12.86 23.53
N ALA A 278 2.82 -13.53 24.16
CA ALA A 278 1.79 -12.89 24.98
C ALA A 278 2.36 -11.98 26.09
N ASN A 279 3.37 -12.46 26.84
CA ASN A 279 4.01 -11.66 27.89
C ASN A 279 4.68 -10.40 27.34
N ASN A 280 5.46 -10.53 26.26
CA ASN A 280 6.16 -9.40 25.64
C ASN A 280 5.20 -8.35 25.09
N ILE A 281 4.07 -8.79 24.53
CA ILE A 281 3.01 -7.90 24.04
C ILE A 281 2.36 -7.17 25.21
N ILE A 282 1.99 -7.88 26.28
CA ILE A 282 1.41 -7.25 27.48
C ILE A 282 2.38 -6.22 28.07
N GLU A 283 3.65 -6.56 28.26
CA GLU A 283 4.66 -5.64 28.79
C GLU A 283 4.81 -4.39 27.93
N SER A 284 4.82 -4.54 26.60
CA SER A 284 4.93 -3.41 25.67
C SER A 284 3.69 -2.51 25.73
N CYS A 285 2.49 -3.10 25.77
CA CYS A 285 1.24 -2.35 25.94
C CYS A 285 1.19 -1.62 27.29
N THR A 286 1.61 -2.26 28.38
CA THR A 286 1.65 -1.65 29.71
C THR A 286 2.66 -0.50 29.76
N ARG A 287 3.84 -0.64 29.15
CA ARG A 287 4.80 0.46 29.01
C ARG A 287 4.19 1.65 28.24
N ALA A 288 3.55 1.38 27.11
CA ALA A 288 2.90 2.42 26.32
C ALA A 288 1.77 3.13 27.10
N LEU A 289 0.93 2.39 27.83
CA LEU A 289 -0.12 2.97 28.70
C LEU A 289 0.48 3.84 29.82
N ASN A 290 1.57 3.40 30.44
CA ASN A 290 2.24 4.14 31.51
C ASN A 290 2.99 5.38 31.03
N SER A 291 3.31 5.47 29.74
CA SER A 291 4.02 6.62 29.16
C SER A 291 3.17 7.91 29.11
N ASN A 292 1.84 7.79 29.26
CA ASN A 292 0.87 8.90 29.14
C ASN A 292 0.97 9.70 27.82
N THR A 293 1.54 9.13 26.76
CA THR A 293 1.62 9.76 25.43
C THR A 293 0.41 9.46 24.55
N LEU A 294 -0.32 8.38 24.87
CA LEU A 294 -1.44 7.84 24.10
C LEU A 294 -2.72 8.66 24.27
N ALA A 295 -3.46 8.81 23.18
CA ALA A 295 -4.82 9.31 23.19
C ALA A 295 -5.77 8.28 23.82
N PHE A 296 -6.88 8.76 24.40
CA PHE A 296 -7.85 7.91 25.08
C PHE A 296 -8.40 6.76 24.21
N GLY A 297 -8.64 7.02 22.93
CA GLY A 297 -9.09 5.99 21.98
C GLY A 297 -8.05 4.88 21.75
N GLU A 298 -6.76 5.22 21.79
CA GLU A 298 -5.66 4.25 21.67
C GLU A 298 -5.53 3.41 22.94
N CYS A 299 -5.67 4.02 24.11
CA CYS A 299 -5.70 3.30 25.39
C CYS A 299 -6.82 2.26 25.40
N ILE A 300 -8.04 2.64 24.99
CA ILE A 300 -9.16 1.70 24.86
C ILE A 300 -8.82 0.59 23.87
N ARG A 301 -8.22 0.93 22.73
CA ARG A 301 -7.86 -0.05 21.71
C ARG A 301 -6.88 -1.08 22.25
N LEU A 302 -5.86 -0.67 23.01
CA LEU A 302 -4.86 -1.57 23.60
C LEU A 302 -5.43 -2.54 24.64
N MET A 303 -6.56 -2.21 25.28
CA MET A 303 -7.23 -3.15 26.19
C MET A 303 -7.69 -4.42 25.46
N TYR A 304 -7.99 -4.36 24.16
CA TYR A 304 -8.38 -5.53 23.38
C TYR A 304 -7.22 -6.53 23.19
N PRO A 305 -6.05 -6.15 22.62
CA PRO A 305 -4.87 -7.00 22.59
C PRO A 305 -4.49 -7.54 23.98
N ILE A 306 -4.48 -6.71 25.02
CA ILE A 306 -4.15 -7.15 26.39
C ILE A 306 -5.11 -8.25 26.83
N GLY A 307 -6.42 -8.03 26.70
CA GLY A 307 -7.43 -9.01 27.08
C GLY A 307 -7.26 -10.33 26.34
N LYS A 308 -6.98 -10.27 25.03
CA LYS A 308 -6.69 -11.45 24.20
C LYS A 308 -5.44 -12.18 24.66
N MET A 309 -4.33 -11.48 24.92
CA MET A 309 -3.10 -12.11 25.40
C MET A 309 -3.28 -12.76 26.78
N LEU A 310 -4.07 -12.14 27.67
CA LEU A 310 -4.38 -12.72 28.98
C LEU A 310 -5.10 -14.07 28.87
N THR A 311 -5.96 -14.28 27.85
CA THR A 311 -6.60 -15.59 27.65
C THR A 311 -5.64 -16.71 27.27
N LEU A 312 -4.43 -16.38 26.82
CA LEU A 312 -3.39 -17.35 26.44
C LEU A 312 -2.46 -17.72 27.61
N LEU A 313 -2.53 -16.98 28.72
CA LEU A 313 -1.64 -17.19 29.86
C LEU A 313 -2.24 -18.18 30.88
N PRO A 314 -1.39 -18.95 31.59
CA PRO A 314 -1.86 -19.79 32.70
C PRO A 314 -2.53 -18.94 33.80
N PRO A 315 -3.61 -19.42 34.45
CA PRO A 315 -4.36 -18.68 35.48
C PRO A 315 -3.47 -18.13 36.60
N GLU A 316 -2.44 -18.86 36.98
CA GLU A 316 -1.47 -18.46 38.01
C GLU A 316 -0.70 -17.18 37.65
N THR A 317 -0.40 -16.98 36.37
CA THR A 317 0.32 -15.80 35.86
C THR A 317 -0.60 -14.59 35.82
N ILE A 318 -1.86 -14.80 35.43
CA ILE A 318 -2.92 -13.77 35.40
C ILE A 318 -3.15 -13.22 36.81
N LEU A 319 -3.32 -14.11 37.80
CA LEU A 319 -3.59 -13.74 39.18
C LEU A 319 -2.41 -13.01 39.84
N ARG A 320 -1.16 -13.31 39.45
CA ARG A 320 0.03 -12.58 39.91
C ARG A 320 0.11 -11.17 39.33
N GLY A 321 -0.24 -10.99 38.06
CA GLY A 321 -0.30 -9.66 37.42
C GLY A 321 -1.44 -8.78 37.94
N TRP A 322 -2.51 -9.40 38.47
CA TRP A 322 -3.65 -8.75 39.11
C TRP A 322 -3.52 -8.59 40.62
N SER A 323 -2.37 -8.96 41.22
CA SER A 323 -2.13 -8.65 42.63
C SER A 323 -2.24 -7.14 42.79
N PRO A 324 -3.26 -6.63 43.51
CA PRO A 324 -3.40 -5.20 43.68
C PRO A 324 -2.16 -4.72 44.41
N TYR A 325 -1.67 -3.55 44.01
CA TYR A 325 -0.79 -2.71 44.81
C TYR A 325 -1.14 -2.79 46.31
N SER A 326 -0.53 -3.75 47.02
CA SER A 326 -0.47 -3.73 48.46
C SER A 326 0.57 -2.67 48.80
N HIS A 327 0.08 -1.50 49.22
CA HIS A 327 0.83 -0.39 49.78
C HIS A 327 1.63 0.47 48.79
N ARG A 328 0.95 1.45 48.20
CA ARG A 328 1.49 2.83 48.17
C ARG A 328 0.72 3.66 49.19
N THR A 329 1.09 3.50 50.46
CA THR A 329 0.84 4.48 51.52
C THR A 329 2.13 5.27 51.71
N CYS A 330 2.14 6.52 51.24
CA CYS A 330 2.52 7.72 51.97
C CYS A 330 2.31 8.94 51.06
#